data_AF-A0A7V4PDZ5-F1
#
_entry.id   AF-A0A7V4PDZ5-F1
#
_cell.length_a   1.000
_cell.length_b   1.000
_cell.length_c   1.000
_cell.angle_alpha   90.00
_cell.angle_beta   90.00
_cell.angle_gamma   90.00
#
_symmetry.space_group_name_H-M   'P 1'
#
loop_
_entity.id
_entity.type
_entity.pdbx_description
1 polymer ?
#
loop_
_entity_poly.entity_id
_entity_poly.type
_entity_poly.pdbx_seq_one_letter_code
_entity_poly.pdbx_strand_id
1 'polypeptide(L)'
;MGLSYADKIIRPEIRGIIRNIASQYEAKELYSEKRQEASSRIFSDLKEKLNSRGIVMEEAVIRNIGLPAGLTKAIQDKLTAEQEAQRYDFVLDKEKKEAERKRIEAEGQRDSQKIINESLSNEYLNYLYIKELKDRQGTIYVPINPSSGMPMFKGIE
;
A
#
# COMPACT_ATOMS: atom_id res chain seq x y z
N MET A 1 -53.41 -1.44 -37.80
CA MET A 1 -52.90 -1.14 -36.45
C MET A 1 -51.50 -0.57 -36.60
N GLY A 2 -51.24 0.64 -36.09
CA GLY A 2 -50.05 1.40 -36.45
C GLY A 2 -48.76 0.80 -35.89
N LEU A 3 -47.76 0.61 -36.75
CA LEU A 3 -46.40 0.11 -36.45
C LEU A 3 -45.61 0.92 -35.40
N SER A 4 -46.20 1.98 -34.83
CA SER A 4 -45.54 2.92 -33.91
C SER A 4 -45.81 2.64 -32.42
N TYR A 5 -46.58 1.60 -32.09
CA TYR A 5 -46.89 1.27 -30.68
C TYR A 5 -45.63 0.94 -29.86
N ALA A 6 -44.69 0.21 -30.45
CA ALA A 6 -43.41 -0.11 -29.81
C ALA A 6 -42.58 1.14 -29.48
N ASP A 7 -42.50 2.09 -30.40
CA ASP A 7 -41.68 3.29 -30.22
C ASP A 7 -42.36 4.38 -29.38
N LYS A 8 -43.70 4.50 -29.44
CA LYS A 8 -44.44 5.56 -28.75
C LYS A 8 -44.91 5.19 -27.35
N ILE A 9 -45.11 3.90 -27.07
CA ILE A 9 -45.71 3.44 -25.80
C ILE A 9 -44.75 2.53 -25.05
N ILE A 10 -44.19 1.51 -25.71
CA ILE A 10 -43.33 0.54 -25.04
C ILE A 10 -41.99 1.19 -24.64
N ARG A 11 -41.25 1.81 -25.57
CA ARG A 11 -39.94 2.41 -25.25
C ARG A 11 -39.97 3.46 -24.13
N PRO A 12 -40.92 4.42 -24.09
CA PRO A 12 -40.95 5.42 -23.03
C PRO A 12 -41.21 4.82 -21.65
N GLU A 13 -42.09 3.82 -21.56
CA GLU A 13 -42.34 3.11 -20.29
C GLU A 13 -41.11 2.36 -19.81
N ILE A 14 -40.46 1.60 -20.69
CA ILE A 14 -39.22 0.88 -20.37
C ILE A 14 -38.17 1.87 -19.86
N ARG A 15 -37.99 2.99 -20.57
CA ARG A 15 -37.01 4.03 -20.20
C ARG A 15 -37.34 4.66 -18.83
N GLY A 16 -38.61 4.88 -18.54
CA GLY A 16 -39.07 5.42 -17.25
C GLY A 16 -38.74 4.49 -16.08
N ILE A 17 -39.02 3.20 -16.22
CA ILE A 17 -38.74 2.18 -15.19
C ILE A 17 -37.24 2.05 -14.93
N ILE A 18 -36.45 1.95 -16.00
CA ILE A 18 -34.98 1.89 -15.88
C ILE A 18 -34.44 3.13 -15.15
N ARG A 19 -34.95 4.32 -15.47
CA ARG A 19 -34.52 5.56 -14.81
C ARG A 19 -34.89 5.60 -13.33
N ASN A 20 -36.09 5.15 -12.97
CA ASN A 20 -36.51 5.08 -11.56
C ASN A 20 -35.62 4.13 -10.76
N ILE A 21 -35.38 2.93 -11.29
CA ILE A 21 -34.55 1.94 -10.59
C ILE A 21 -33.11 2.44 -10.52
N ALA A 22 -32.55 2.97 -11.61
CA ALA A 22 -31.21 3.54 -11.62
C ALA A 22 -31.02 4.72 -10.66
N SER A 23 -32.10 5.42 -10.27
CA SER A 23 -32.04 6.49 -9.27
C SER A 23 -31.99 5.99 -7.82
N GLN A 24 -32.39 4.75 -7.57
CA GLN A 24 -32.37 4.13 -6.24
C GLN A 24 -31.03 3.50 -5.90
N TYR A 25 -30.17 3.27 -6.90
CA TYR A 25 -28.85 2.70 -6.72
C TYR A 25 -27.78 3.78 -6.90
N GLU A 26 -26.72 3.72 -6.10
CA GLU A 26 -25.56 4.54 -6.39
C GLU A 26 -24.89 4.07 -7.68
N ALA A 27 -24.40 5.02 -8.48
CA ALA A 27 -23.77 4.70 -9.76
C ALA A 27 -22.58 3.73 -9.64
N LYS A 28 -21.89 3.72 -8.49
CA LYS A 28 -20.83 2.74 -8.14
C LYS A 28 -21.38 1.32 -8.00
N GLU A 29 -22.57 1.17 -7.42
CA GLU A 29 -23.19 -0.13 -7.16
C GLU A 29 -23.73 -0.78 -8.43
N LEU A 30 -24.29 0.02 -9.35
CA LEU A 30 -24.75 -0.44 -10.67
C LEU A 30 -23.61 -0.92 -11.55
N TYR A 31 -22.39 -0.43 -11.33
CA TYR A 31 -21.21 -0.79 -12.11
C TYR A 31 -20.51 -2.06 -11.60
N SER A 32 -20.62 -2.37 -10.30
CA SER A 32 -19.91 -3.47 -9.66
C SER A 32 -20.86 -4.53 -9.10
N GLU A 33 -21.14 -4.49 -7.80
CA GLU A 33 -21.71 -5.64 -7.07
C GLU A 33 -23.22 -5.81 -7.29
N LYS A 34 -23.96 -4.71 -7.44
CA LYS A 34 -25.43 -4.76 -7.54
C LYS A 34 -25.93 -4.76 -8.98
N ARG A 35 -25.05 -4.89 -9.98
CA ARG A 35 -25.45 -4.91 -11.39
C ARG A 35 -26.47 -6.01 -11.69
N GLN A 36 -26.20 -7.21 -11.20
CA GLN A 36 -27.02 -8.38 -11.47
C GLN A 36 -28.37 -8.29 -10.74
N GLU A 37 -28.35 -7.87 -9.48
CA GLU A 37 -29.54 -7.60 -8.67
C GLU A 37 -30.43 -6.51 -9.31
N ALA A 38 -29.83 -5.38 -9.70
CA ALA A 38 -30.54 -4.30 -10.38
C ALA A 38 -31.12 -4.77 -11.72
N SER A 39 -30.40 -5.62 -12.47
CA SER A 39 -30.90 -6.19 -13.72
C SER A 39 -32.10 -7.11 -13.48
N SER A 40 -32.06 -7.96 -12.46
CA SER A 40 -33.18 -8.83 -12.08
C SER A 40 -34.40 -8.03 -11.61
N ARG A 41 -34.20 -6.97 -10.82
CA ARG A 41 -35.29 -6.07 -10.42
C ARG A 41 -35.90 -5.33 -11.60
N ILE A 42 -35.07 -4.77 -12.48
CA ILE A 42 -35.53 -4.12 -13.72
C ILE A 42 -36.38 -5.09 -14.55
N PHE A 43 -35.94 -6.35 -14.68
CA PHE A 43 -36.68 -7.38 -15.41
C PHE A 43 -38.06 -7.66 -14.78
N SER A 44 -38.11 -7.88 -13.46
CA SER A 44 -39.36 -8.14 -12.74
C SER A 44 -40.35 -6.99 -12.86
N ASP A 45 -39.91 -5.75 -12.62
CA ASP A 45 -40.77 -4.55 -12.70
C ASP A 45 -41.28 -4.32 -14.13
N LEU A 46 -40.41 -4.50 -15.12
CA LEU A 46 -40.81 -4.40 -16.53
C LEU A 46 -41.84 -5.47 -16.90
N LYS A 47 -41.64 -6.71 -16.44
CA LYS A 47 -42.55 -7.83 -16.73
C LYS A 47 -43.93 -7.58 -16.13
N GLU A 48 -44.00 -7.12 -14.88
CA GLU A 48 -45.25 -6.79 -14.21
C GLU A 48 -46.00 -5.67 -14.94
N LYS A 49 -45.30 -4.57 -15.26
CA LYS A 49 -45.93 -3.42 -15.95
C LYS A 49 -46.37 -3.75 -17.37
N LEU A 50 -45.58 -4.52 -18.12
CA LEU A 50 -45.95 -4.88 -19.50
C LEU A 50 -47.08 -5.91 -19.53
N ASN A 51 -47.11 -6.85 -18.57
CA ASN A 51 -48.24 -7.78 -18.41
C ASN A 51 -49.57 -7.05 -18.16
N SER A 52 -49.56 -5.96 -17.37
CA SER A 52 -50.76 -5.15 -17.14
C SER A 52 -51.36 -4.54 -18.42
N ARG A 53 -50.56 -4.45 -19.50
CA ARG A 53 -50.96 -3.95 -20.82
C ARG A 53 -51.16 -5.07 -21.85
N GLY A 54 -51.13 -6.33 -21.43
CA GLY A 54 -51.29 -7.50 -22.30
C GLY A 54 -50.04 -7.83 -23.12
N ILE A 55 -48.87 -7.31 -22.75
CA ILE A 55 -47.60 -7.57 -23.45
C ILE A 55 -46.81 -8.60 -22.65
N VAL A 56 -46.60 -9.78 -23.24
CA VAL A 56 -45.80 -10.85 -22.63
C VAL A 56 -44.33 -10.63 -22.99
N MET A 57 -43.48 -10.55 -21.97
CA MET A 57 -42.03 -10.46 -22.14
C MET A 57 -41.41 -11.84 -21.90
N GLU A 58 -40.68 -12.36 -22.90
CA GLU A 58 -39.97 -13.64 -22.81
C GLU A 58 -38.61 -13.48 -22.12
N GLU A 59 -37.79 -12.54 -22.61
CA GLU A 59 -36.46 -12.26 -22.07
C GLU A 59 -36.08 -10.79 -22.29
N ALA A 60 -35.39 -10.18 -21.33
CA ALA A 60 -34.72 -8.90 -21.52
C ALA A 60 -33.33 -8.90 -20.88
N VAL A 61 -32.33 -8.59 -21.69
CA VAL A 61 -30.92 -8.55 -21.27
C VAL A 61 -30.42 -7.12 -21.30
N ILE A 62 -29.94 -6.62 -20.16
CA ILE A 62 -29.29 -5.31 -20.06
C ILE A 62 -27.85 -5.44 -20.58
N ARG A 63 -27.60 -4.93 -21.79
CA ARG A 63 -26.26 -4.96 -22.39
C ARG A 63 -25.34 -3.91 -21.76
N ASN A 64 -25.71 -2.64 -21.84
CA ASN A 64 -24.87 -1.52 -21.41
C ASN A 64 -25.64 -0.59 -20.46
N ILE A 65 -25.03 -0.28 -19.31
CA ILE A 65 -25.46 0.80 -18.41
C ILE A 65 -24.53 1.99 -18.70
N GLY A 66 -25.02 2.95 -19.47
CA GLY A 66 -24.27 4.17 -19.78
C GLY A 66 -24.50 5.21 -18.69
N LEU A 67 -23.52 5.40 -17.81
CA LEU A 67 -23.51 6.54 -16.90
C LEU A 67 -23.13 7.82 -17.69
N PRO A 68 -23.66 9.00 -17.31
CA PRO A 68 -23.21 10.26 -17.88
C PRO A 68 -21.70 10.42 -17.69
N ALA A 69 -20.98 10.86 -18.72
CA ALA A 69 -19.52 10.91 -18.73
C ALA A 69 -18.92 11.69 -17.53
N GLY A 70 -19.60 12.74 -17.06
CA GLY A 70 -19.17 13.51 -15.90
C GLY A 70 -19.21 12.72 -14.58
N LEU A 71 -20.19 11.83 -14.42
CA LEU A 71 -20.34 11.03 -13.21
C LEU A 71 -19.34 9.87 -13.18
N THR A 72 -19.12 9.21 -14.31
CA THR A 72 -18.05 8.18 -14.43
C THR A 72 -16.69 8.75 -14.07
N LYS A 73 -16.39 9.96 -14.58
CA LYS A 73 -15.14 10.65 -14.25
C LYS A 73 -15.04 10.97 -12.76
N ALA A 74 -16.09 11.54 -12.16
CA ALA A 74 -16.08 11.86 -10.73
C ALA A 74 -15.92 10.62 -9.83
N ILE A 75 -16.54 9.49 -10.19
CA ILE A 75 -16.38 8.22 -9.46
C ILE A 75 -14.94 7.70 -9.61
N GLN A 76 -14.40 7.74 -10.82
CA GLN A 76 -13.04 7.31 -11.10
C GLN A 76 -12.02 8.16 -10.33
N ASP A 77 -12.17 9.49 -10.38
CA ASP A 77 -11.31 10.44 -9.68
C ASP A 77 -11.36 10.20 -8.16
N LYS A 78 -12.55 9.98 -7.59
CA LYS A 78 -12.71 9.63 -6.17
C LYS A 78 -12.02 8.31 -5.81
N LEU A 79 -12.20 7.27 -6.63
CA LEU A 79 -11.58 5.95 -6.40
C LEU A 79 -10.05 6.05 -6.45
N THR A 80 -9.51 6.80 -7.41
CA THR A 80 -8.08 7.06 -7.52
C THR A 80 -7.56 7.82 -6.31
N ALA A 81 -8.25 8.87 -5.86
CA ALA A 81 -7.87 9.62 -4.66
C ALA A 81 -7.87 8.74 -3.39
N GLU A 82 -8.87 7.87 -3.22
CA GLU A 82 -8.93 6.91 -2.10
C GLU A 82 -7.75 5.93 -2.13
N GLN A 83 -7.41 5.40 -3.30
CA GLN A 83 -6.26 4.49 -3.47
C GLN A 83 -4.92 5.20 -3.22
N GLU A 84 -4.79 6.44 -3.69
CA GLU A 84 -3.59 7.26 -3.43
C GLU A 84 -3.43 7.55 -1.95
N ALA A 85 -4.50 7.93 -1.24
CA ALA A 85 -4.47 8.15 0.19
C ALA A 85 -4.02 6.89 0.96
N GLN A 86 -4.63 5.74 0.65
CA GLN A 86 -4.22 4.46 1.24
C GLN A 86 -2.74 4.15 0.96
N ARG A 87 -2.28 4.37 -0.27
CA ARG A 87 -0.88 4.17 -0.64
C ARG A 87 0.04 5.09 0.16
N TYR A 88 -0.32 6.36 0.34
CA TYR A 88 0.47 7.30 1.14
C TYR A 88 0.55 6.87 2.61
N ASP A 89 -0.55 6.39 3.19
CA ASP A 89 -0.54 5.86 4.55
C ASP A 89 0.42 4.66 4.70
N PHE A 90 0.43 3.75 3.72
CA PHE A 90 1.39 2.64 3.68
C PHE A 90 2.84 3.11 3.55
N VAL A 91 3.09 4.15 2.73
CA VAL A 91 4.43 4.74 2.60
C VAL A 91 4.85 5.38 3.92
N LEU A 92 4.00 6.14 4.57
CA LEU A 92 4.29 6.77 5.86
C LEU A 92 4.56 5.72 6.95
N ASP A 93 3.78 4.64 7.01
CA ASP A 93 4.01 3.54 7.96
C ASP A 93 5.34 2.83 7.69
N LYS A 94 5.67 2.61 6.41
CA LYS A 94 6.97 2.05 6.01
C LYS A 94 8.13 2.93 6.44
N GLU A 95 8.06 4.24 6.18
CA GLU A 95 9.12 5.18 6.55
C GLU A 95 9.28 5.28 8.08
N LYS A 96 8.17 5.23 8.83
CA LYS A 96 8.23 5.16 10.31
C LYS A 96 8.96 3.90 10.79
N LYS A 97 8.62 2.73 10.24
CA LYS A 97 9.29 1.47 10.59
C LYS A 97 10.77 1.49 10.22
N GLU A 98 11.12 2.08 9.09
CA GLU A 98 12.52 2.20 8.66
C GLU A 98 13.31 3.16 9.56
N ALA A 99 12.70 4.26 10.01
CA ALA A 99 13.29 5.16 11.00
C ALA A 99 13.51 4.49 12.35
N GLU A 100 12.53 3.71 12.83
CA GLU A 100 12.64 2.90 14.05
C GLU A 100 13.78 1.89 13.94
N ARG A 101 13.87 1.17 12.82
CA ARG A 101 14.93 0.19 12.54
C ARG A 101 16.32 0.83 12.64
N LYS A 102 16.52 1.99 12.00
CA LYS A 102 17.79 2.72 12.03
C LYS A 102 18.15 3.21 13.44
N ARG A 103 17.16 3.62 14.24
CA ARG A 103 17.38 4.01 15.65
C ARG A 103 17.89 2.83 16.46
N ILE A 104 17.21 1.69 16.37
CA ILE A 104 17.60 0.47 17.09
C ILE A 104 19.00 0.01 16.66
N GLU A 105 19.30 0.07 15.37
CA GLU A 105 20.63 -0.27 14.83
C GLU A 105 21.72 0.65 15.41
N ALA A 106 21.48 1.96 15.44
CA ALA A 106 22.41 2.92 16.02
C ALA A 106 22.60 2.74 17.54
N GLU A 107 21.52 2.42 18.27
CA GLU A 107 21.57 2.11 19.70
C GLU A 107 22.39 0.83 19.96
N GLY A 108 22.14 -0.24 19.20
CA GLY A 108 22.91 -1.47 19.29
C GLY A 108 24.39 -1.27 19.00
N GLN A 109 24.72 -0.47 17.98
CA GLN A 109 26.11 -0.13 17.68
C GLN A 109 26.74 0.69 18.80
N ARG A 110 26.06 1.71 19.34
CA ARG A 110 26.54 2.51 20.46
C ARG A 110 26.83 1.65 21.68
N ASP A 111 25.90 0.77 22.04
CA ASP A 111 26.01 -0.07 23.23
C ASP A 111 27.13 -1.11 23.06
N SER A 112 27.27 -1.68 21.86
CA SER A 112 28.41 -2.55 21.52
C SER A 112 29.74 -1.82 21.66
N GLN A 113 29.87 -0.60 21.12
CA GLN A 113 31.08 0.21 21.24
C GLN A 113 31.39 0.57 22.69
N LYS A 114 30.36 0.84 23.51
CA LYS A 114 30.51 1.13 24.93
C LYS A 114 31.06 -0.08 25.69
N ILE A 115 30.50 -1.28 25.47
CA ILE A 115 30.99 -2.52 26.08
C ILE A 115 32.43 -2.81 25.66
N ILE A 116 32.74 -2.62 24.37
CA ILE A 116 34.11 -2.80 23.86
C ILE A 116 35.06 -1.85 24.61
N ASN A 117 34.75 -0.55 24.64
CA ASN A 117 35.58 0.44 25.33
C ASN A 117 35.74 0.15 26.83
N GLU A 118 34.69 -0.31 27.52
CA GLU A 118 34.77 -0.71 28.94
C GLU A 118 35.65 -1.96 29.13
N SER A 119 35.65 -2.89 28.18
CA SER A 119 36.46 -4.12 28.22
C SER A 119 37.93 -3.91 27.81
N LEU A 120 38.23 -2.81 27.13
CA LEU A 120 39.58 -2.45 26.70
C LEU A 120 40.33 -1.81 27.86
N SER A 121 40.93 -2.64 28.71
CA SER A 121 41.95 -2.16 29.67
C SER A 121 43.26 -1.84 28.94
N ASN A 122 44.07 -0.93 29.49
CA ASN A 122 45.38 -0.60 28.93
C ASN A 122 46.29 -1.84 28.83
N GLU A 123 46.20 -2.74 29.81
CA GLU A 123 46.92 -4.01 29.84
C GLU A 123 46.47 -4.97 28.73
N TYR A 124 45.16 -5.05 28.46
CA TYR A 124 44.60 -5.88 27.39
C TYR A 124 44.96 -5.33 26.00
N LEU A 125 44.91 -4.01 25.80
CA LEU A 125 45.37 -3.35 24.57
C LEU A 125 46.86 -3.61 24.31
N ASN A 126 47.70 -3.49 25.35
CA ASN A 126 49.13 -3.79 25.27
C ASN A 126 49.39 -5.27 24.94
N TYR A 127 48.65 -6.19 25.55
CA TYR A 127 48.72 -7.62 25.22
C TYR A 127 48.34 -7.90 23.76
N LEU A 128 47.26 -7.30 23.26
CA LEU A 128 46.80 -7.45 21.88
C LEU A 128 47.84 -6.93 20.87
N TYR A 129 48.44 -5.76 21.18
CA TYR A 129 49.50 -5.16 20.39
C TYR A 129 50.73 -6.07 20.28
N ILE A 130 51.22 -6.62 21.40
CA ILE A 130 52.36 -7.54 21.42
C ILE A 130 52.03 -8.82 20.64
N LYS A 131 50.80 -9.33 20.75
CA LYS A 131 50.34 -10.51 20.03
C LYS A 131 50.37 -10.31 18.52
N GLU A 132 49.82 -9.20 18.02
CA GLU A 132 49.85 -8.91 16.56
C GLU A 132 51.28 -8.67 16.03
N LEU A 133 52.17 -8.08 16.85
CA LEU A 133 53.57 -7.90 16.46
C LEU A 133 54.33 -9.23 16.34
N LYS A 134 54.01 -10.22 17.16
CA LYS A 134 54.63 -11.56 17.11
C LYS A 134 54.35 -12.28 15.79
N ASP A 135 53.17 -12.07 15.22
CA ASP A 135 52.74 -12.75 13.99
C ASP A 135 53.21 -12.03 12.71
N ARG A 136 53.78 -10.81 12.84
CA ARG A 136 54.37 -10.05 11.72
C ARG A 136 55.84 -10.42 11.50
N GLN A 137 56.15 -11.04 10.36
CA GLN A 137 57.54 -11.31 9.95
C GLN A 137 58.29 -9.99 9.66
N GLY A 138 59.44 -9.79 10.32
CA GLY A 138 60.31 -8.61 10.14
C GLY A 138 60.31 -7.59 11.28
N THR A 139 59.56 -7.80 12.36
CA THR A 139 59.56 -6.90 13.53
C THR A 139 60.74 -7.22 14.46
N ILE A 140 61.67 -6.28 14.64
CA ILE A 140 62.73 -6.35 15.66
C ILE A 140 62.25 -5.64 16.91
N TYR A 141 62.08 -6.38 18.00
CA TYR A 141 61.75 -5.84 19.32
C TYR A 141 63.03 -5.30 19.99
N VAL A 142 63.14 -3.98 20.17
CA VAL A 142 64.27 -3.32 20.85
C VAL A 142 63.80 -2.76 22.20
N PRO A 143 64.08 -3.43 23.33
CA PRO A 143 63.78 -2.88 24.65
C PRO A 143 64.74 -1.73 24.95
N ILE A 144 64.21 -0.54 25.27
CA ILE A 144 65.02 0.68 25.43
C ILE A 144 65.39 0.97 26.90
N ASN A 145 65.17 0.04 27.85
CA ASN A 145 65.68 0.22 29.21
C ASN A 145 65.81 -1.12 29.99
N PRO A 146 66.95 -1.40 30.68
CA PRO A 146 67.19 -2.69 31.34
C PRO A 146 66.27 -3.03 32.53
N SER A 147 65.53 -2.08 33.09
CA SER A 147 64.80 -2.33 34.35
C SER A 147 63.29 -2.58 34.23
N SER A 148 62.66 -2.38 33.07
CA SER A 148 61.20 -2.57 32.95
C SER A 148 60.73 -3.25 31.66
N GLY A 149 61.54 -3.30 30.58
CA GLY A 149 61.13 -3.97 29.35
C GLY A 149 59.87 -3.38 28.67
N MET A 150 59.43 -2.18 29.04
CA MET A 150 58.29 -1.50 28.40
C MET A 150 58.76 -0.31 27.55
N PRO A 151 58.18 -0.08 26.35
CA PRO A 151 58.45 1.11 25.56
C PRO A 151 57.77 2.34 26.18
N MET A 152 58.52 3.45 26.29
CA MET A 152 57.99 4.75 26.70
C MET A 152 57.26 5.40 25.52
N PHE A 153 55.96 5.67 25.65
CA PHE A 153 55.25 6.54 24.73
C PHE A 153 55.63 8.00 25.03
N LYS A 154 56.24 8.67 24.05
CA LYS A 154 56.53 10.11 24.17
C LYS A 154 55.21 10.86 24.17
N GLY A 155 54.90 11.51 25.30
CA GLY A 155 53.74 12.39 25.42
C GLY A 155 53.73 13.45 24.32
N ILE A 156 52.58 13.60 23.68
CA ILE A 156 52.27 14.75 22.84
C ILE A 156 51.70 15.80 23.80
N GLU A 157 52.35 16.96 23.90
CA GLU A 157 51.82 18.16 24.55
C GLU A 157 50.54 18.65 23.85
#